data_AF-A0A9E1RVF7-F1
#
_entry.id   AF-A0A9E1RVF7-F1
#
_cell.length_a   1.000
_cell.length_b   1.000
_cell.length_c   1.000
_cell.angle_alpha   90.00
_cell.angle_beta   90.00
_cell.angle_gamma   90.00
#
_symmetry.space_group_name_H-M   'P 1'
#
loop_
_entity.id
_entity.type
_entity.pdbx_description
1 polymer ?
#
loop_
_entity_poly.entity_id
_entity_poly.type
_entity_poly.pdbx_seq_one_letter_code
_entity_poly.pdbx_strand_id
1 'polypeptide(L)'
;MVSKKDETETEVGCLNRRAFLFASGTVVGGTVLLTGVPGMGNKAVEARMSRYPRMFIENMSRLKMNKPVRFKYPDKGRNSNSILVKMNEQAGGGVGADRNVVAFNTLCTHMGGDMGK
;
A
#
# COMPACT_ATOMS: atom_id res chain seq x y z
N MET A 1 10.34 38.96 -36.33
CA MET A 1 9.53 39.21 -35.12
C MET A 1 9.62 37.97 -34.24
N VAL A 2 10.51 38.02 -33.24
CA VAL A 2 10.75 36.92 -32.29
C VAL A 2 9.73 37.07 -31.16
N SER A 3 8.83 36.09 -30.99
CA SER A 3 7.94 36.00 -29.83
C SER A 3 8.70 35.33 -28.68
N LYS A 4 8.92 36.08 -27.61
CA LYS A 4 9.39 35.59 -26.31
C LYS A 4 8.15 35.35 -25.44
N LYS A 5 7.98 34.15 -24.90
CA LYS A 5 6.92 33.83 -23.93
C LYS A 5 7.57 33.62 -22.56
N ASP A 6 7.09 34.40 -21.60
CA ASP A 6 7.56 34.52 -20.21
C ASP A 6 7.55 33.20 -19.44
N GLU A 7 8.67 32.93 -18.79
CA GLU A 7 8.83 31.95 -17.71
C GLU A 7 8.31 32.63 -16.42
N THR A 8 7.26 32.09 -15.80
CA THR A 8 6.82 32.57 -14.48
C THR A 8 7.71 31.98 -13.40
N GLU A 9 8.76 32.71 -13.04
CA GLU A 9 9.54 32.47 -11.83
C GLU A 9 8.63 32.65 -10.60
N THR A 10 8.45 31.60 -9.80
CA THR A 10 7.77 31.70 -8.51
C THR A 10 8.81 32.15 -7.47
N GLU A 11 8.86 33.45 -7.19
CA GLU A 11 9.64 33.97 -6.07
C GLU A 11 9.15 33.35 -4.75
N VAL A 12 9.97 32.49 -4.14
CA VAL A 12 9.73 32.00 -2.78
C VAL A 12 10.28 33.05 -1.81
N GLY A 13 9.46 34.05 -1.50
CA GLY A 13 9.77 35.04 -0.47
C GLY A 13 10.01 34.39 0.90
N CYS A 14 10.95 34.93 1.69
CA CYS A 14 11.25 34.47 3.04
C CYS A 14 10.01 34.50 3.94
N LEU A 15 9.42 33.34 4.21
CA LEU A 15 8.30 33.20 5.14
C LEU A 15 8.81 33.31 6.59
N ASN A 16 8.19 34.19 7.39
CA ASN A 16 8.43 34.20 8.84
C ASN A 16 8.02 32.85 9.45
N ARG A 17 8.81 32.33 10.41
CA ARG A 17 8.54 31.13 11.21
C ARG A 17 7.07 31.00 11.65
N ARG A 18 6.41 32.10 12.03
CA ARG A 18 4.99 32.09 12.42
C ARG A 18 4.07 31.72 11.24
N ALA A 19 4.31 32.28 10.06
CA ALA A 19 3.57 31.95 8.84
C ALA A 19 3.84 30.51 8.41
N PHE A 20 5.09 30.03 8.54
CA PHE A 20 5.44 28.64 8.28
C PHE A 20 4.70 27.66 9.23
N LEU A 21 4.58 27.98 10.52
CA LEU A 21 3.87 27.13 11.49
C LEU A 21 2.35 27.11 11.26
N PHE A 22 1.74 28.23 10.86
CA PHE A 22 0.32 28.25 10.49
C PHE A 22 0.04 27.55 9.15
N ALA A 23 0.93 27.73 8.16
CA ALA A 23 0.81 27.04 6.87
C ALA A 23 1.03 25.52 6.99
N SER A 24 1.96 25.08 7.85
CA SER A 24 2.20 23.64 8.08
C SER A 24 1.15 22.99 9.01
N GLY A 25 0.52 23.74 9.92
CA GLY A 25 -0.57 23.24 10.76
C GLY A 25 -1.88 22.97 10.01
N THR A 26 -2.13 23.70 8.91
CA THR A 26 -3.37 23.58 8.13
C THR A 26 -3.37 22.41 7.14
N VAL A 27 -2.20 21.92 6.71
CA VAL A 27 -2.11 20.88 5.66
C VAL A 27 -2.20 19.44 6.18
N VAL A 28 -2.07 19.19 7.49
CA VAL A 28 -2.15 17.82 8.07
C VAL A 28 -3.34 17.63 9.02
N GLY A 29 -3.85 18.70 9.66
CA GLY A 29 -4.95 18.60 10.64
C GLY A 29 -6.35 18.98 10.13
N GLY A 30 -6.47 19.67 8.99
CA GLY A 30 -7.73 20.28 8.57
C GLY A 30 -8.74 19.33 7.91
N THR A 31 -8.30 18.20 7.36
CA THR A 31 -9.19 17.33 6.58
C THR A 31 -10.18 16.53 7.42
N VAL A 32 -9.89 16.27 8.70
CA VAL A 32 -10.78 15.46 9.56
C VAL A 32 -11.90 16.30 10.20
N LEU A 33 -11.69 17.61 10.42
CA LEU A 33 -12.65 18.46 11.15
C LEU A 33 -13.72 19.13 10.26
N LEU A 34 -13.58 19.06 8.93
CA LEU A 34 -14.46 19.77 7.99
C LEU A 34 -15.77 19.03 7.66
N THR A 35 -15.93 17.77 8.07
CA THR A 35 -17.15 16.99 7.77
C THR A 35 -18.35 17.36 8.64
N GLY A 36 -18.18 18.26 9.62
CA GLY A 36 -19.23 18.65 10.57
C GLY A 36 -19.70 20.11 10.50
N VAL A 37 -19.20 20.93 9.58
CA VAL A 37 -19.56 22.36 9.49
C VAL A 37 -20.79 22.53 8.56
N PRO A 38 -21.95 22.96 9.07
CA PRO A 38 -23.12 23.22 8.24
C PRO A 38 -22.82 24.32 7.20
N GLY A 39 -23.06 24.04 5.93
CA GLY A 39 -22.84 24.99 4.82
C GLY A 39 -21.49 24.86 4.11
N MET A 40 -20.54 24.09 4.65
CA MET A 40 -19.38 23.61 3.89
C MET A 40 -19.70 22.20 3.42
N GLY A 41 -20.08 22.06 2.15
CA GLY A 41 -20.51 20.78 1.59
C GLY A 41 -19.56 19.65 1.97
N ASN A 42 -20.12 18.53 2.42
CA ASN A 42 -19.40 17.30 2.73
C ASN A 42 -18.56 16.91 1.52
N LYS A 43 -17.30 17.33 1.45
CA LYS A 43 -16.36 16.77 0.49
C LYS A 43 -16.17 15.34 0.92
N ALA A 44 -16.86 14.44 0.25
CA ALA A 44 -16.74 13.01 0.46
C ALA A 44 -15.25 12.69 0.53
N VAL A 45 -14.80 12.19 1.68
CA VAL A 45 -13.47 11.63 1.78
C VAL A 45 -13.52 10.39 0.89
N GLU A 46 -13.04 10.54 -0.34
CA GLU A 46 -12.93 9.45 -1.31
C GLU A 46 -12.19 8.30 -0.63
N ALA A 47 -12.90 7.22 -0.33
CA ALA A 47 -12.31 6.03 0.25
C ALA A 47 -11.35 5.43 -0.78
N ARG A 48 -10.06 5.73 -0.63
CA ARG A 48 -9.02 5.23 -1.55
C ARG A 48 -8.80 3.74 -1.28
N MET A 49 -9.54 2.90 -1.99
CA MET A 49 -9.35 1.46 -1.95
C MET A 49 -8.03 1.10 -2.64
N SER A 50 -7.13 0.43 -1.91
CA SER A 50 -5.93 -0.16 -2.50
C SER A 50 -6.32 -1.23 -3.51
N ARG A 51 -5.93 -1.05 -4.77
CA ARG A 51 -6.15 -2.03 -5.83
C ARG A 51 -4.94 -2.95 -5.91
N TYR A 52 -5.17 -4.26 -5.78
CA TYR A 52 -4.11 -5.26 -5.85
C TYR A 52 -4.16 -6.04 -7.17
N PRO A 53 -3.00 -6.43 -7.74
CA PRO A 53 -2.95 -7.13 -9.01
C PRO A 53 -3.37 -8.59 -8.85
N ARG A 54 -4.14 -9.10 -9.81
CA ARG A 54 -4.33 -10.55 -9.96
C ARG A 54 -3.11 -11.13 -10.66
N MET A 55 -2.37 -11.97 -9.97
CA MET A 55 -1.14 -12.59 -10.49
C MET A 55 -1.22 -14.10 -10.44
N PHE A 56 -0.72 -14.76 -11.48
CA PHE A 56 -0.51 -16.20 -11.45
C PHE A 56 0.71 -16.51 -10.58
N ILE A 57 0.54 -17.41 -9.60
CA ILE A 57 1.61 -17.84 -8.70
C ILE A 57 2.10 -19.24 -9.06
N GLU A 58 1.22 -20.25 -9.02
CA GLU A 58 1.57 -21.64 -9.32
C GLU A 58 0.33 -22.47 -9.68
N ASN A 59 0.53 -23.63 -10.31
CA ASN A 59 -0.55 -24.59 -10.52
C ASN A 59 -0.76 -25.50 -9.30
N MET A 60 -2.02 -25.77 -8.94
CA MET A 60 -2.39 -26.65 -7.84
C MET A 60 -1.76 -28.05 -7.93
N SER A 61 -1.66 -28.63 -9.13
CA SER A 61 -1.09 -29.97 -9.35
C SER A 61 0.42 -30.04 -9.10
N ARG A 62 1.11 -28.90 -9.09
CA ARG A 62 2.56 -28.80 -8.86
C ARG A 62 2.93 -28.57 -7.40
N LEU A 63 1.94 -28.26 -6.55
CA LEU A 63 2.17 -28.07 -5.12
C LEU A 63 2.45 -29.40 -4.43
N LYS A 64 3.62 -29.47 -3.80
CA LYS A 64 4.01 -30.61 -2.97
C LYS A 64 3.64 -30.33 -1.51
N MET A 65 3.18 -31.36 -0.81
CA MET A 65 2.84 -31.28 0.61
C MET A 65 4.02 -30.76 1.44
N ASN A 66 3.77 -29.77 2.29
CA ASN A 66 4.73 -29.14 3.19
C ASN A 66 6.02 -28.66 2.50
N LYS A 67 5.95 -28.33 1.22
CA LYS A 67 7.06 -27.74 0.46
C LYS A 67 6.64 -26.34 -0.02
N PRO A 68 7.19 -25.27 0.58
CA PRO A 68 6.81 -23.92 0.22
C PRO A 68 7.34 -23.54 -1.18
N VAL A 69 6.49 -22.89 -1.96
CA VAL A 69 6.83 -22.23 -3.22
C VAL A 69 7.03 -20.74 -2.93
N ARG A 70 8.18 -20.21 -3.31
CA ARG A 70 8.51 -18.78 -3.10
C ARG A 70 7.99 -17.95 -4.26
N PHE A 71 7.43 -16.79 -3.95
CA PHE A 71 6.98 -15.82 -4.94
C PHE A 71 7.03 -14.39 -4.39
N LYS A 72 6.66 -13.41 -5.22
CA LYS A 72 6.50 -12.02 -4.78
C LYS A 72 5.09 -11.50 -5.04
N TYR A 73 4.54 -10.78 -4.08
CA TYR A 73 3.25 -10.11 -4.18
C TYR A 73 3.20 -8.92 -3.21
N PRO A 74 2.59 -7.77 -3.58
CA PRO A 74 1.84 -7.52 -4.83
C PRO A 74 2.72 -7.12 -6.02
N ASP A 75 4.00 -6.83 -5.80
CA ASP A 75 4.92 -6.31 -6.81
C ASP A 75 6.31 -6.98 -6.70
N LYS A 76 7.30 -6.48 -7.46
CA LYS A 76 8.67 -7.00 -7.47
C LYS A 76 9.56 -6.44 -6.35
N GLY A 77 9.02 -5.59 -5.47
CA GLY A 77 9.72 -4.90 -4.41
C GLY A 77 10.42 -5.82 -3.42
N ARG A 78 11.28 -5.23 -2.57
CA ARG A 78 12.03 -5.97 -1.54
C ARG A 78 11.13 -6.48 -0.42
N ASN A 79 9.99 -5.83 -0.20
CA ASN A 79 9.06 -6.15 0.90
C ASN A 79 7.93 -7.11 0.50
N SER A 80 8.00 -7.64 -0.72
CA SER A 80 6.93 -8.42 -1.33
C SER A 80 7.19 -9.93 -1.28
N ASN A 81 8.24 -10.37 -0.59
CA ASN A 81 8.61 -11.79 -0.49
C ASN A 81 7.51 -12.59 0.22
N SER A 82 7.05 -13.65 -0.43
CA SER A 82 5.95 -14.48 0.07
C SER A 82 6.21 -15.96 -0.21
N ILE A 83 5.53 -16.82 0.55
CA ILE A 83 5.50 -18.26 0.34
C ILE A 83 4.07 -18.74 0.15
N LEU A 84 3.90 -19.75 -0.70
CA LEU A 84 2.69 -20.53 -0.90
C LEU A 84 2.97 -21.95 -0.41
N VAL A 85 2.13 -22.49 0.46
CA VAL A 85 2.32 -23.83 1.04
C VAL A 85 1.04 -24.63 1.01
N LYS A 86 1.16 -25.92 0.65
CA LYS A 86 0.11 -26.92 0.79
C LYS A 86 0.32 -27.71 2.08
N MET A 87 -0.57 -27.54 3.03
CA MET A 87 -0.54 -28.13 4.37
C MET A 87 -1.11 -29.56 4.36
N ASN A 88 -0.80 -30.35 5.39
CA ASN A 88 -1.37 -31.68 5.61
C ASN A 88 -2.75 -31.69 6.28
N GLU A 89 -3.27 -30.51 6.62
CA GLU A 89 -4.53 -30.32 7.31
C GLU A 89 -5.23 -29.05 6.77
N GLN A 90 -6.48 -28.83 7.16
CA GLN A 90 -7.26 -27.69 6.70
C GLN A 90 -6.84 -26.37 7.36
N ALA A 91 -6.34 -25.44 6.55
CA ALA A 91 -5.89 -24.16 7.05
C ALA A 91 -7.01 -23.09 7.08
N GLY A 92 -6.90 -22.15 8.02
CA GLY A 92 -7.73 -20.94 8.05
C GLY A 92 -7.51 -20.09 6.80
N GLY A 93 -8.57 -19.88 6.02
CA GLY A 93 -8.47 -19.18 4.72
C GLY A 93 -7.82 -19.99 3.60
N GLY A 94 -7.63 -21.30 3.81
CA GLY A 94 -7.05 -22.18 2.79
C GLY A 94 -7.95 -22.35 1.56
N VAL A 95 -7.32 -22.37 0.39
CA VAL A 95 -7.99 -22.57 -0.90
C VAL A 95 -7.82 -24.00 -1.42
N GLY A 96 -8.57 -24.36 -2.46
CA GLY A 96 -8.59 -25.71 -3.05
C GLY A 96 -9.60 -26.64 -2.37
N ALA A 97 -9.77 -27.85 -2.91
CA ALA A 97 -10.76 -28.83 -2.44
C ALA A 97 -10.58 -29.19 -0.96
N ASP A 98 -9.34 -29.39 -0.54
CA ASP A 98 -8.99 -29.75 0.84
C ASP A 98 -8.87 -28.52 1.76
N ARG A 99 -9.00 -27.30 1.24
CA ARG A 99 -8.84 -26.03 1.97
C ARG A 99 -7.51 -25.94 2.76
N ASN A 100 -6.43 -26.45 2.18
CA ASN A 100 -5.12 -26.59 2.83
C ASN A 100 -4.00 -25.80 2.14
N VAL A 101 -4.32 -24.97 1.14
CA VAL A 101 -3.32 -24.14 0.46
C VAL A 101 -3.42 -22.71 0.93
N VAL A 102 -2.33 -22.20 1.52
CA VAL A 102 -2.26 -20.84 2.10
C VAL A 102 -1.00 -20.12 1.64
N ALA A 103 -1.04 -18.79 1.69
CA ALA A 103 0.10 -17.96 1.35
C ALA A 103 0.30 -16.82 2.35
N PHE A 104 1.56 -16.51 2.65
CA PHE A 104 1.94 -15.46 3.60
C PHE A 104 3.18 -14.71 3.12
N ASN A 105 3.27 -13.44 3.50
CA ASN A 105 4.51 -12.68 3.39
C ASN A 105 5.55 -13.24 4.39
N THR A 106 6.82 -13.33 3.99
CA THR A 106 7.87 -13.88 4.84
C THR A 106 8.56 -12.86 5.72
N LEU A 107 8.24 -11.57 5.60
CA LEU A 107 8.77 -10.54 6.46
C LEU A 107 8.00 -10.48 7.78
N CYS A 108 8.75 -10.58 8.87
CA CYS A 108 8.21 -10.44 10.21
C CYS A 108 7.62 -9.03 10.39
N THR A 109 6.36 -8.96 10.81
CA THR A 109 5.65 -7.69 11.02
C THR A 109 6.19 -6.87 12.19
N HIS A 110 7.06 -7.45 13.03
CA HIS A 110 7.71 -6.73 14.12
C HIS A 110 8.77 -5.74 13.62
N MET A 111 9.84 -6.24 12.97
CA MET A 111 10.97 -5.41 12.51
C MET A 111 11.48 -5.78 11.11
N GLY A 112 10.68 -6.48 10.29
CA GLY A 112 11.01 -6.74 8.88
C GLY A 112 12.08 -7.82 8.63
N GLY A 113 12.43 -8.61 9.64
CA GLY A 113 13.33 -9.76 9.48
C GLY A 113 12.72 -10.82 8.55
N ASP A 114 13.53 -11.37 7.65
CA ASP A 114 13.08 -12.41 6.71
C ASP A 114 13.01 -13.77 7.40
N MET A 115 11.79 -14.23 7.66
CA MET A 115 11.47 -15.55 8.22
C MET A 115 11.54 -16.66 7.16
N GLY A 116 11.65 -16.27 5.90
CA GLY A 116 11.54 -17.17 4.79
C GLY A 116 12.86 -17.85 4.44
N LYS A 117 14.02 -17.46 4.99
CA LYS A 117 15.32 -18.02 4.57
C LYS A 117 15.40 -19.52 4.79
#